data_AF-A0A2V6EZL7-F1
#
_entry.id   AF-A0A2V6EZL7-F1
#
_cell.length_a   1.000
_cell.length_b   1.000
_cell.length_c   1.000
_cell.angle_alpha   90.00
_cell.angle_beta   90.00
_cell.angle_gamma   90.00
#
_symmetry.space_group_name_H-M   'P 1'
#
loop_
_entity.id
_entity.type
_entity.pdbx_description
1 polymer ?
#
loop_
_entity_poly.entity_id
_entity_poly.type
_entity_poly.pdbx_seq_one_letter_code
_entity_poly.pdbx_strand_id
1 'polypeptide(L)'
;YSLSRFFHRQQSLKDLRLEKDMWTAMKGADALVLAVRHESYLKLDPDKVFKSVGRPFAIIDCFCILDDDRLRRYLELGCEVKGMGRGHIKRIKDSLDKAE
;
A
#
# COMPACT_ATOMS: atom_id res chain seq x y z
N TYR A 1 -35.88 -12.46 7.32
CA TYR A 1 -35.75 -10.99 7.42
C TYR A 1 -34.39 -10.60 6.85
N SER A 2 -34.31 -9.61 5.95
CA SER A 2 -33.04 -9.15 5.37
C SER A 2 -32.65 -7.78 5.96
N LEU A 3 -31.38 -7.60 6.34
CA LEU A 3 -30.83 -6.31 6.81
C LEU A 3 -30.36 -5.41 5.66
N SER A 4 -30.64 -5.75 4.40
CA SER A 4 -30.13 -5.04 3.21
C SER A 4 -30.40 -3.53 3.21
N ARG A 5 -31.51 -3.07 3.80
CA ARG A 5 -31.80 -1.62 3.95
C ARG A 5 -30.73 -0.85 4.74
N PHE A 6 -30.02 -1.52 5.63
CA PHE A 6 -28.95 -0.93 6.45
C PHE A 6 -27.56 -1.10 5.82
N PHE A 7 -27.42 -2.01 4.85
CA PHE A 7 -26.14 -2.40 4.27
C PHE A 7 -26.11 -2.26 2.75
N HIS A 8 -26.66 -1.15 2.25
CA HIS A 8 -26.80 -0.86 0.81
C HIS A 8 -25.46 -0.78 0.05
N ARG A 9 -24.31 -0.64 0.73
CA ARG A 9 -22.96 -0.67 0.10
C ARG A 9 -22.35 -2.07 -0.05
N GLN A 10 -23.02 -3.13 0.42
CA GLN A 10 -22.47 -4.49 0.34
C GLN A 10 -22.67 -5.15 -1.02
N GLN A 11 -23.51 -4.60 -1.91
CA GLN A 11 -23.81 -5.24 -3.19
C GLN A 11 -22.57 -5.41 -4.07
N SER A 12 -21.65 -4.43 -4.05
CA SER A 12 -20.36 -4.49 -4.77
C SER A 12 -19.34 -5.44 -4.14
N LEU A 13 -19.56 -5.92 -2.90
CA LEU A 13 -18.64 -6.89 -2.27
C LEU A 13 -18.73 -8.27 -2.92
N LYS A 14 -19.76 -8.54 -3.74
CA LYS A 14 -19.86 -9.80 -4.50
C LYS A 14 -18.73 -9.96 -5.52
N ASP A 15 -18.17 -8.85 -5.98
CA ASP A 15 -17.06 -8.83 -6.93
C ASP A 15 -15.70 -8.86 -6.22
N LEU A 16 -15.69 -8.83 -4.88
CA LEU A 16 -14.47 -8.92 -4.08
C LEU A 16 -13.82 -10.29 -4.30
N ARG A 17 -12.55 -10.27 -4.71
CA ARG A 17 -11.73 -11.47 -4.82
C ARG A 17 -10.89 -11.59 -3.56
N LEU A 18 -10.97 -12.75 -2.93
CA LEU A 18 -10.14 -13.09 -1.77
C LEU A 18 -8.96 -13.91 -2.25
N GLU A 19 -7.76 -13.39 -2.02
CA GLU A 19 -6.52 -14.10 -2.26
C GLU A 19 -5.90 -14.54 -0.94
N LYS A 20 -5.50 -15.80 -0.87
CA LYS A 20 -4.88 -16.38 0.34
C LYS A 20 -3.38 -16.11 0.42
N ASP A 21 -2.73 -16.00 -0.74
CA ASP A 21 -1.31 -15.69 -0.83
C ASP A 21 -1.12 -14.19 -1.08
N MET A 22 -0.43 -13.54 -0.14
CA MET A 22 -0.21 -12.10 -0.17
C MET A 22 0.60 -11.66 -1.39
N TRP A 23 1.61 -12.43 -1.80
CA TRP A 23 2.49 -12.06 -2.91
C TRP A 23 1.77 -12.17 -4.26
N THR A 24 0.94 -13.19 -4.42
CA THR A 24 0.08 -13.35 -5.60
C THR A 24 -0.93 -12.22 -5.71
N ALA A 25 -1.52 -11.79 -4.58
CA ALA A 25 -2.46 -10.67 -4.55
C ALA A 25 -1.86 -9.33 -5.01
N MET A 26 -0.53 -9.17 -4.93
CA MET A 26 0.16 -7.94 -5.32
C MET A 26 0.41 -7.81 -6.83
N LYS A 27 0.40 -8.93 -7.58
CA LYS A 27 0.81 -8.95 -8.98
C LYS A 27 -0.03 -8.01 -9.85
N GLY A 28 0.62 -7.03 -10.47
CA GLY A 28 -0.03 -6.08 -11.36
C GLY A 28 -0.90 -5.03 -10.66
N ALA A 29 -0.94 -4.98 -9.32
CA ALA A 29 -1.74 -4.00 -8.59
C ALA A 29 -1.28 -2.56 -8.87
N ASP A 30 -2.23 -1.64 -9.10
CA ASP A 30 -1.94 -0.20 -9.19
C ASP A 30 -1.67 0.43 -7.83
N ALA A 31 -2.28 -0.12 -6.77
CA ALA A 31 -2.16 0.37 -5.41
C ALA A 31 -2.22 -0.77 -4.39
N LEU A 32 -1.44 -0.62 -3.31
CA LEU A 32 -1.44 -1.48 -2.13
C LEU A 32 -1.87 -0.66 -0.92
N VAL A 33 -2.94 -1.08 -0.24
CA VAL A 33 -3.44 -0.43 0.97
C VAL A 33 -3.20 -1.32 2.18
N LEU A 34 -2.31 -0.89 3.09
CA LEU A 34 -2.07 -1.54 4.37
C LEU A 34 -3.12 -1.06 5.37
N ALA A 35 -4.31 -1.67 5.28
CA ALA A 35 -5.50 -1.26 6.03
C ALA A 35 -5.56 -1.78 7.47
N VAL A 36 -4.54 -2.52 7.92
CA VAL A 36 -4.41 -3.11 9.27
C VAL A 36 -2.94 -3.37 9.59
N ARG A 37 -2.61 -3.55 10.86
CA ARG A 37 -1.24 -3.80 11.36
C ARG A 37 -0.95 -5.29 11.53
N HIS A 38 -0.95 -6.08 10.46
CA HIS A 38 -0.56 -7.49 10.54
C HIS A 38 0.97 -7.64 10.66
N GLU A 39 1.43 -8.67 11.40
CA GLU A 39 2.85 -8.95 11.59
C GLU A 39 3.60 -9.15 10.27
N SER A 40 2.95 -9.81 9.29
CA SER A 40 3.50 -10.03 7.96
C SER A 40 3.86 -8.74 7.22
N TYR A 41 3.17 -7.62 7.52
CA TYR A 41 3.42 -6.33 6.87
C TYR A 41 4.61 -5.59 7.51
N LEU A 42 4.89 -5.85 8.79
CA LEU A 42 5.93 -5.16 9.56
C LEU A 42 7.35 -5.44 9.05
N LYS A 43 7.53 -6.52 8.29
CA LYS A 43 8.81 -6.98 7.75
C LYS A 43 8.80 -6.99 6.21
N LEU A 44 7.86 -6.28 5.57
CA LEU A 44 7.85 -6.15 4.12
C LEU A 44 9.10 -5.41 3.65
N ASP A 45 9.82 -6.07 2.75
CA ASP A 45 10.97 -5.55 2.05
C ASP A 45 10.47 -4.81 0.78
N PRO A 46 10.73 -3.49 0.65
CA PRO A 46 10.25 -2.70 -0.48
C PRO A 46 10.63 -3.26 -1.84
N ASP A 47 11.85 -3.79 -1.99
CA ASP A 47 12.33 -4.36 -3.25
C ASP A 47 11.59 -5.63 -3.63
N LYS A 48 11.29 -6.48 -2.65
CA LYS A 48 10.49 -7.70 -2.87
C LYS A 48 9.05 -7.37 -3.24
N VAL A 49 8.45 -6.37 -2.57
CA VAL A 49 7.10 -5.92 -2.90
C VAL A 49 7.06 -5.34 -4.32
N PHE A 50 7.99 -4.45 -4.67
CA PHE A 50 8.09 -3.88 -6.01
C PHE A 50 8.23 -4.96 -7.09
N LYS A 51 9.12 -5.93 -6.87
CA LYS A 51 9.28 -7.07 -7.79
C LYS A 51 8.00 -7.92 -7.90
N SER A 52 7.28 -8.11 -6.80
CA SER A 52 6.02 -8.86 -6.78
C SER A 52 4.91 -8.14 -7.55
N VAL A 53 4.83 -6.81 -7.44
CA VAL A 53 3.88 -5.99 -8.20
C VAL A 53 4.27 -5.92 -9.68
N GLY A 54 5.57 -5.77 -9.96
CA GLY A 54 6.14 -5.79 -11.31
C GLY A 54 6.23 -4.42 -12.00
N ARG A 55 5.77 -3.35 -11.35
CA ARG A 55 5.81 -1.97 -11.85
C ARG A 55 5.71 -0.98 -10.69
N PRO A 56 6.06 0.31 -10.89
CA PRO A 56 5.75 1.36 -9.93
C PRO A 56 4.25 1.41 -9.60
N PHE A 57 3.94 1.58 -8.32
CA PHE A 57 2.58 1.52 -7.77
C PHE A 57 2.43 2.52 -6.62
N ALA A 58 1.19 2.71 -6.15
CA ALA A 58 0.93 3.52 -4.96
C ALA A 58 0.87 2.64 -3.70
N ILE A 59 1.66 2.96 -2.67
CA ILE A 59 1.55 2.31 -1.35
C ILE A 59 0.91 3.26 -0.34
N ILE A 60 -0.14 2.79 0.34
CA ILE A 60 -0.92 3.54 1.30
C ILE A 60 -0.82 2.87 2.66
N ASP A 61 -0.15 3.54 3.59
CA ASP A 61 0.01 3.07 4.97
C ASP A 61 -0.97 3.79 5.91
N CYS A 62 -2.04 3.07 6.28
CA CYS A 62 -3.06 3.59 7.20
C CYS A 62 -2.66 3.44 8.68
N PHE A 63 -1.59 2.71 9.00
CA PHE A 63 -1.21 2.35 10.38
C PHE A 63 0.19 2.82 10.78
N CYS A 64 0.86 3.59 9.93
CA CYS A 64 2.22 4.09 10.15
C CYS A 64 3.21 2.96 10.47
N ILE A 65 3.09 1.83 9.77
CA ILE A 65 3.95 0.64 9.92
C ILE A 65 5.22 0.71 9.08
N LEU A 66 5.28 1.61 8.09
CA LEU A 66 6.45 1.86 7.27
C LEU A 66 7.28 3.02 7.86
N ASP A 67 8.51 2.68 8.27
CA ASP A 67 9.54 3.65 8.66
C ASP A 67 10.06 4.47 7.48
N ASP A 68 10.74 5.58 7.78
CA ASP A 68 11.18 6.53 6.77
C ASP A 68 12.16 5.94 5.74
N ASP A 69 12.93 4.91 6.12
CA ASP A 69 13.85 4.22 5.21
C ASP A 69 13.07 3.41 4.16
N ARG A 70 12.03 2.69 4.58
CA ARG A 70 11.13 1.99 3.65
C ARG A 70 10.38 2.97 2.77
N LEU A 71 9.88 4.08 3.32
CA LEU A 71 9.20 5.12 2.54
C LEU A 71 10.12 5.69 1.46
N ARG A 72 11.36 6.04 1.84
CA ARG A 72 12.39 6.50 0.91
C ARG A 72 12.65 5.47 -0.19
N ARG A 73 12.84 4.20 0.18
CA ARG A 73 13.11 3.14 -0.80
C ARG A 73 12.00 2.98 -1.83
N TYR A 74 10.74 3.04 -1.41
CA TYR A 74 9.62 3.02 -2.37
C TYR A 74 9.64 4.23 -3.30
N LEU A 75 9.94 5.43 -2.80
CA LEU A 75 10.04 6.64 -3.63
C LEU A 75 11.19 6.52 -4.65
N GLU A 76 12.35 5.99 -4.25
CA GLU A 76 13.48 5.72 -5.16
C GLU A 76 13.13 4.72 -6.27
N LEU A 77 12.27 3.73 -5.95
CA LEU A 77 11.76 2.76 -6.94
C LEU A 77 10.68 3.36 -7.87
N GLY A 78 10.39 4.67 -7.74
CA GLY A 78 9.40 5.38 -8.53
C GLY A 78 7.96 5.17 -8.05
N CYS A 79 7.76 4.53 -6.89
CA CYS A 79 6.43 4.37 -6.30
C CYS A 79 5.95 5.66 -5.64
N GLU A 80 4.62 5.83 -5.58
CA GLU A 80 4.02 6.91 -4.81
C GLU A 80 3.67 6.40 -3.41
N VAL A 81 3.97 7.20 -2.39
CA VAL A 81 3.74 6.82 -1.00
C VAL A 81 2.73 7.77 -0.37
N LYS A 82 1.68 7.23 0.26
CA LYS A 82 0.72 7.98 1.09
C LYS A 82 0.60 7.35 2.47
N GLY A 83 0.31 8.17 3.48
CA GLY A 83 0.03 7.69 4.83
C GLY A 83 -0.70 8.72 5.68
N MET A 84 -1.51 8.25 6.63
CA MET A 84 -2.25 9.15 7.52
C MET A 84 -1.31 9.89 8.46
N GLY A 85 -1.39 11.22 8.51
CA GLY A 85 -0.53 12.04 9.38
C GLY A 85 0.94 12.09 8.97
N ARG A 86 1.32 11.58 7.79
CA ARG A 86 2.70 11.49 7.32
C ARG A 86 3.06 12.60 6.33
N GLY A 87 2.80 13.87 6.70
CA GLY A 87 3.05 15.03 5.83
C GLY A 87 4.54 15.23 5.45
N HIS A 88 5.46 14.65 6.22
CA HIS A 88 6.90 14.69 5.95
C HIS A 88 7.32 13.82 4.75
N ILE A 89 6.47 12.91 4.26
CA ILE A 89 6.75 12.12 3.04
C ILE A 89 7.11 13.02 1.87
N LYS A 90 6.42 14.16 1.73
CA LYS A 90 6.75 15.15 0.69
C LYS A 90 8.19 15.65 0.83
N ARG A 91 8.66 15.94 2.05
CA ARG A 91 10.03 16.39 2.29
C ARG A 91 11.05 15.31 1.94
N ILE A 92 10.74 14.04 2.19
CA ILE A 92 11.57 12.91 1.78
C ILE A 92 11.66 12.86 0.25
N LYS A 93 10.52 12.94 -0.46
CA LYS A 93 10.47 12.96 -1.93
C LYS A 93 11.24 14.13 -2.52
N ASP A 94 10.97 15.35 -2.05
CA ASP A 94 11.66 16.57 -2.48
C ASP A 94 13.18 16.51 -2.22
N SER A 95 13.64 15.69 -1.26
CA SER A 95 15.07 15.51 -0.99
C SER A 95 15.76 14.56 -1.97
N LEU A 96 15.02 13.64 -2.59
CA LEU A 96 15.54 12.73 -3.62
C LEU A 96 15.73 13.48 -4.95
N ASP A 97 14.78 14.32 -5.32
CA ASP A 97 14.82 15.12 -6.56
C ASP A 97 15.97 16.14 -6.59
N LYS A 98 16.53 16.52 -5.43
CA LYS A 98 17.66 17.45 -5.31
C LYS A 98 19.03 16.77 -5.37
N ALA A 99 19.08 15.45 -5.33
CA ALA A 99 20.32 14.68 -5.37
C ALA A 99 20.75 14.30 -6.80
N GLU A 100 19.91 14.57 -7.80
CA GLU A 100 20.22 14.55 -9.24
C GLU A 100 20.75 15.91 -9.74
#